data_AF-A0A8X6KFY5-F1
#
_entry.id   AF-A0A8X6KFY5-F1
#
_cell.length_a   1.000
_cell.length_b   1.000
_cell.length_c   1.000
_cell.angle_alpha   90.00
_cell.angle_beta   90.00
_cell.angle_gamma   90.00
#
_symmetry.space_group_name_H-M   'P 1'
#
loop_
_entity.id
_entity.type
_entity.pdbx_description
1 polymer ?
#
loop_
_entity_poly.entity_id
_entity_poly.type
_entity_poly.pdbx_seq_one_letter_code
_entity_poly.pdbx_strand_id
1 'polypeptide(L)'
;MKCSINIGPLFFKQKQILQTNHKQTFGIVLCSKNSTFDFDQDGRPDNISFLIKRIKVHTSPDDPDYRFIGSYGVEKFLELFSEDDYDAFCLAYMFTYRDFEGGTLGLAWTGDLKNAGGVCEKNGHYRGSLKSLNTGIITLLNYGKHVPPVVSHVTLAHEIGHNFGSPHDPEDDLHCTPGGDHGNYIMFARATSGDKKNNNKFSPCSLRSINAVLNTKARSVKGCFTEPLDAVCGNEVVEGAEECDCGWEEDCLEPCCFPMRVNPPQDQPPCRLRPAAFCSPSQGPCCSQDCRLKYGVLCREDNGCRTASYCEYPFVCYL
;
A
#
# COMPACT_ATOMS: atom_id res chain seq x y z
N MET A 1 -1.87 -4.63 17.52
CA MET A 1 -1.56 -5.88 16.80
C MET A 1 -0.91 -5.49 15.46
N LYS A 2 0.24 -6.06 15.11
CA LYS A 2 0.90 -5.83 13.81
C LYS A 2 0.39 -6.90 12.83
N CYS A 3 0.00 -6.51 11.61
CA CYS A 3 -0.34 -7.48 10.56
C CYS A 3 0.87 -8.36 10.21
N SER A 4 0.60 -9.60 9.81
CA SER A 4 1.55 -10.53 9.17
C SER A 4 2.13 -9.96 7.88
N ILE A 5 1.63 -8.84 7.37
CA ILE A 5 2.34 -8.06 6.36
C ILE A 5 2.61 -6.67 6.94
N ASN A 6 3.86 -6.24 6.95
CA ASN A 6 4.20 -4.86 7.27
C ASN A 6 3.86 -3.93 6.10
N ILE A 7 2.60 -3.56 6.01
CA ILE A 7 2.07 -2.53 5.09
C ILE A 7 2.11 -1.14 5.72
N GLY A 8 2.78 -0.93 6.86
CA GLY A 8 2.82 0.35 7.58
C GLY A 8 3.18 1.57 6.69
N PRO A 9 4.21 1.49 5.83
CA PRO A 9 4.54 2.56 4.90
C PRO A 9 3.42 2.89 3.90
N LEU A 10 2.70 1.87 3.39
CA LEU A 10 1.57 2.03 2.45
C LEU A 10 0.40 2.82 3.04
N PHE A 11 0.28 2.82 4.37
CA PHE A 11 -0.82 3.44 5.09
C PHE A 11 -0.48 4.75 5.78
N PHE A 12 0.81 5.13 5.85
CA PHE A 12 1.24 6.43 6.35
C PHE A 12 0.64 7.58 5.52
N LYS A 13 0.60 7.41 4.18
CA LYS A 13 -0.05 8.35 3.26
C LYS A 13 -1.57 8.21 3.21
N GLN A 14 -2.17 7.05 3.55
CA GLN A 14 -3.63 6.88 3.59
C GLN A 14 -4.31 7.96 4.45
N LYS A 15 -3.69 8.35 5.58
CA LYS A 15 -4.20 9.43 6.44
C LYS A 15 -4.13 10.82 5.83
N GLN A 16 -3.13 11.10 4.99
CA GLN A 16 -2.99 12.39 4.29
C GLN A 16 -3.95 12.48 3.09
N ILE A 17 -4.30 11.33 2.51
CA ILE A 17 -5.23 11.15 1.38
C ILE A 17 -6.71 11.30 1.80
N LEU A 18 -7.08 10.76 2.98
CA LEU A 18 -8.44 10.79 3.51
C LEU A 18 -8.95 12.18 3.93
N GLN A 19 -8.09 13.20 3.97
CA GLN A 19 -8.48 14.58 4.31
C GLN A 19 -9.15 15.33 3.15
N THR A 20 -9.21 14.75 1.95
CA THR A 20 -9.82 15.38 0.78
C THR A 20 -10.76 14.39 0.09
N ASN A 21 -12.07 14.63 0.21
CA ASN A 21 -13.20 13.76 -0.15
C ASN A 21 -13.26 13.19 -1.60
N HIS A 22 -12.23 13.38 -2.45
CA HIS A 22 -12.28 13.06 -3.89
C HIS A 22 -10.97 12.57 -4.52
N LYS A 23 -10.01 12.00 -3.78
CA LYS A 23 -8.72 11.59 -4.37
C LYS A 23 -8.58 10.08 -4.54
N GLN A 24 -8.16 9.65 -5.73
CA GLN A 24 -7.72 8.28 -6.00
C GLN A 24 -6.21 8.25 -5.92
N THR A 25 -5.65 7.25 -5.24
CA THR A 25 -4.22 7.18 -5.00
C THR A 25 -3.68 5.87 -5.54
N PHE A 26 -2.64 5.98 -6.34
CA PHE A 26 -1.92 4.88 -6.93
C PHE A 26 -0.64 4.67 -6.13
N GLY A 27 -0.50 3.50 -5.50
CA GLY A 27 0.68 3.12 -4.72
C GLY A 27 1.33 1.92 -5.37
N ILE A 28 2.61 2.03 -5.72
CA ILE A 28 3.34 0.96 -6.38
C ILE A 28 4.28 0.26 -5.42
N VAL A 29 4.05 -1.04 -5.24
CA VAL A 29 4.68 -1.84 -4.21
C VAL A 29 5.89 -2.58 -4.81
N LEU A 30 7.04 -2.40 -4.16
CA LEU A 30 8.22 -3.26 -4.24
C LEU A 30 8.12 -4.33 -3.20
N CYS A 31 8.58 -5.50 -3.60
CA CYS A 31 8.73 -6.64 -2.73
C CYS A 31 10.22 -6.89 -2.66
N SER A 32 10.77 -6.82 -1.45
CA SER A 32 12.19 -7.05 -1.22
C SER A 32 12.41 -8.42 -0.59
N LYS A 33 13.57 -9.00 -0.90
CA LYS A 33 14.19 -10.10 -0.18
C LYS A 33 14.85 -9.58 1.09
N ASN A 34 15.11 -10.47 2.04
CA ASN A 34 16.01 -10.27 3.19
C ASN A 34 15.47 -9.36 4.32
N SER A 35 14.22 -9.60 4.71
CA SER A 35 13.62 -9.10 5.96
C SER A 35 13.81 -10.10 7.11
N THR A 36 14.06 -9.59 8.32
CA THR A 36 13.95 -10.38 9.56
C THR A 36 12.51 -10.74 9.93
N PHE A 37 11.53 -10.26 9.15
CA PHE A 37 10.12 -10.52 9.39
C PHE A 37 9.78 -11.99 9.14
N ASP A 38 9.25 -12.60 10.18
CA ASP A 38 8.70 -13.96 10.20
C ASP A 38 7.20 -13.87 9.87
N PHE A 39 6.88 -14.09 8.59
CA PHE A 39 5.56 -13.91 8.02
C PHE A 39 4.62 -15.05 8.39
N ASP A 40 5.14 -16.27 8.43
CA ASP A 40 4.41 -17.48 8.79
C ASP A 40 4.44 -17.82 10.30
N GLN A 41 5.22 -17.06 11.07
CA GLN A 41 5.39 -17.17 12.53
C GLN A 41 6.01 -18.51 12.97
N ASP A 42 6.85 -19.12 12.12
CA ASP A 42 7.56 -20.37 12.43
C ASP A 42 8.84 -20.19 13.28
N GLY A 43 9.18 -18.94 13.61
CA GLY A 43 10.38 -18.56 14.34
C GLY A 43 11.59 -18.27 13.44
N ARG A 44 11.43 -18.28 12.12
CA ARG A 44 12.48 -18.00 11.13
C ARG A 44 12.08 -16.82 10.25
N PRO A 45 13.04 -15.97 9.85
CA PRO A 45 12.75 -14.93 8.87
C PRO A 45 12.34 -15.50 7.50
N ASP A 46 11.20 -15.04 6.99
CA ASP A 46 10.70 -15.40 5.65
C ASP A 46 11.34 -14.57 4.54
N ASN A 47 12.12 -13.55 4.91
CA ASN A 47 12.80 -12.68 3.96
C ASN A 47 11.86 -11.98 2.98
N ILE A 48 10.66 -11.59 3.42
CA ILE A 48 9.69 -10.82 2.63
C ILE A 48 9.48 -9.47 3.32
N SER A 49 9.78 -8.39 2.61
CA SER A 49 9.33 -7.04 3.00
C SER A 49 8.66 -6.34 1.83
N PHE A 50 7.87 -5.32 2.16
CA PHE A 50 7.27 -4.44 1.18
C PHE A 50 7.84 -3.04 1.35
N LEU A 51 8.17 -2.43 0.22
CA LEU A 51 8.69 -1.08 0.13
C LEU A 51 7.91 -0.38 -0.98
N ILE A 52 7.71 0.93 -0.92
CA ILE A 52 6.98 1.62 -1.98
C ILE A 52 8.01 2.17 -2.95
N LYS A 53 7.89 1.87 -4.25
CA LYS A 53 8.80 2.46 -5.26
C LYS A 53 8.36 3.86 -5.68
N ARG A 54 7.06 4.01 -5.85
CA ARG A 54 6.45 5.17 -6.49
C ARG A 54 5.02 5.28 -6.00
N ILE A 55 4.60 6.50 -5.75
CA ILE A 55 3.21 6.87 -5.50
C ILE A 55 2.81 7.85 -6.61
N LYS A 56 1.57 7.77 -7.09
CA LYS A 56 0.94 8.82 -7.90
C LYS A 56 -0.41 9.15 -7.27
N VAL A 57 -0.67 10.41 -6.99
CA VAL A 57 -1.93 10.83 -6.38
C VAL A 57 -2.73 11.68 -7.37
N HIS A 58 -3.89 11.17 -7.79
CA HIS A 58 -4.82 11.97 -8.59
C HIS A 58 -5.75 12.75 -7.68
N THR A 59 -5.67 14.06 -7.78
CA THR A 59 -6.33 14.97 -6.83
C THR A 59 -7.70 15.46 -7.27
N SER A 60 -7.98 15.35 -8.57
CA SER A 60 -9.22 15.76 -9.21
C SER A 60 -9.53 14.77 -10.35
N PRO A 61 -10.82 14.50 -10.65
CA PRO A 61 -11.21 13.81 -11.88
C PRO A 61 -10.82 14.55 -13.16
N ASP A 62 -10.55 15.87 -13.08
CA ASP A 62 -10.12 16.70 -14.22
C ASP A 62 -8.61 16.63 -14.48
N ASP A 63 -7.87 15.86 -13.68
CA ASP A 63 -6.45 15.61 -13.91
C ASP A 63 -6.28 14.97 -15.31
N PRO A 64 -5.47 15.56 -16.21
CA PRO A 64 -5.34 15.09 -17.59
C PRO A 64 -4.82 13.65 -17.69
N ASP A 65 -4.09 13.18 -16.68
CA ASP A 65 -3.57 11.81 -16.63
C ASP A 65 -4.58 10.82 -16.00
N TYR A 66 -5.70 11.32 -15.46
CA TYR A 66 -6.69 10.50 -14.80
C TYR A 66 -7.70 9.92 -15.80
N ARG A 67 -7.54 8.62 -16.09
CA ARG A 67 -8.34 7.90 -17.10
C ARG A 67 -9.53 7.11 -16.58
N PHE A 68 -9.77 7.10 -15.26
CA PHE A 68 -10.83 6.28 -14.65
C PHE A 68 -12.15 7.05 -14.46
N ILE A 69 -12.62 7.71 -15.52
CA ILE A 69 -13.79 8.59 -15.49
C ILE A 69 -15.10 7.77 -15.60
N GLY A 70 -16.07 8.00 -14.70
CA GLY A 70 -17.38 7.34 -14.73
C GLY A 70 -17.57 6.26 -13.67
N SER A 71 -18.66 5.50 -13.74
CA SER A 71 -18.96 4.41 -12.82
C SER A 71 -18.59 3.05 -13.42
N TYR A 72 -17.87 2.23 -12.67
CA TYR A 72 -17.42 0.91 -13.10
C TYR A 72 -17.69 -0.10 -11.99
N GLY A 73 -18.09 -1.32 -12.39
CA GLY A 73 -18.03 -2.48 -11.51
C GLY A 73 -16.58 -2.80 -11.14
N VAL A 74 -16.39 -3.52 -10.03
CA VAL A 74 -15.07 -3.80 -9.45
C VAL A 74 -14.15 -4.53 -10.43
N GLU A 75 -14.69 -5.47 -11.21
CA GLU A 75 -13.94 -6.22 -12.22
C GLU A 75 -13.47 -5.31 -13.35
N LYS A 76 -14.36 -4.46 -13.88
CA LYS A 76 -14.00 -3.54 -14.96
C LYS A 76 -12.98 -2.50 -14.47
N PHE A 77 -13.09 -2.06 -13.21
CA PHE A 77 -12.15 -1.12 -12.63
C PHE A 77 -10.74 -1.74 -12.48
N LEU A 78 -10.65 -2.98 -11.99
CA LEU A 78 -9.38 -3.72 -11.97
C LEU A 78 -8.84 -3.94 -13.39
N GLU A 79 -9.68 -4.33 -14.35
CA GLU A 79 -9.24 -4.53 -15.73
C GLU A 79 -8.65 -3.27 -16.36
N LEU A 80 -9.30 -2.11 -16.18
CA LEU A 80 -8.79 -0.83 -16.67
C LEU A 80 -7.45 -0.52 -16.03
N PHE A 81 -7.33 -0.75 -14.72
CA PHE A 81 -6.09 -0.54 -13.98
C PHE A 81 -4.97 -1.44 -14.52
N SER A 82 -5.27 -2.70 -14.84
CA SER A 82 -4.32 -3.64 -15.43
C SER A 82 -3.87 -3.30 -16.86
N GLU A 83 -4.40 -2.29 -17.53
CA GLU A 83 -4.01 -1.93 -18.92
C GLU A 83 -2.64 -1.21 -19.01
N ASP A 84 -2.15 -0.62 -17.91
CA ASP A 84 -0.83 0.00 -17.89
C ASP A 84 0.30 -1.04 -17.75
N ASP A 85 1.53 -0.63 -18.04
CA ASP A 85 2.72 -1.45 -17.86
C ASP A 85 3.29 -1.31 -16.44
N TYR A 86 3.27 -2.42 -15.70
CA TYR A 86 3.82 -2.52 -14.35
C TYR A 86 5.00 -3.49 -14.23
N ASP A 87 5.73 -3.75 -15.33
CA ASP A 87 6.86 -4.69 -15.36
C ASP A 87 8.00 -4.33 -14.40
N ALA A 88 8.13 -3.06 -14.06
CA ALA A 88 9.16 -2.53 -13.17
C ALA A 88 8.89 -2.78 -11.68
N PHE A 89 7.79 -3.44 -11.34
CA PHE A 89 7.28 -3.61 -9.98
C PHE A 89 6.83 -5.04 -9.70
N CYS A 90 6.85 -5.45 -8.42
CA CYS A 90 6.33 -6.77 -8.07
C CYS A 90 4.80 -6.81 -8.11
N LEU A 91 4.18 -5.73 -7.64
CA LEU A 91 2.76 -5.51 -7.53
C LEU A 91 2.44 -4.03 -7.70
N ALA A 92 1.29 -3.74 -8.31
CA ALA A 92 0.75 -2.38 -8.42
C ALA A 92 -0.65 -2.32 -7.81
N TYR A 93 -0.92 -1.29 -7.01
CA TYR A 93 -2.18 -1.14 -6.29
C TYR A 93 -2.85 0.21 -6.50
N MET A 94 -4.16 0.16 -6.73
CA MET A 94 -5.02 1.34 -6.78
C MET A 94 -5.85 1.43 -5.49
N PHE A 95 -5.74 2.56 -4.80
CA PHE A 95 -6.64 2.95 -3.72
C PHE A 95 -7.70 3.89 -4.28
N THR A 96 -8.97 3.57 -4.01
CA THR A 96 -10.10 4.37 -4.48
C THR A 96 -11.11 4.66 -3.38
N TYR A 97 -12.02 5.59 -3.64
CA TYR A 97 -13.13 5.95 -2.77
C TYR A 97 -14.47 5.66 -3.47
N ARG A 98 -14.55 4.50 -4.13
CA ARG A 98 -15.71 4.05 -4.90
C ARG A 98 -16.50 3.02 -4.11
N ASP A 99 -17.81 3.18 -4.06
CA ASP A 99 -18.68 2.20 -3.45
C ASP A 99 -19.01 1.12 -4.47
N PHE A 100 -18.37 -0.05 -4.35
CA PHE A 100 -18.59 -1.16 -5.27
C PHE A 100 -19.82 -1.97 -4.87
N GLU A 101 -20.53 -2.49 -5.88
CA GLU A 101 -21.69 -3.34 -5.65
C GLU A 101 -21.34 -4.60 -4.84
N GLY A 102 -22.33 -5.10 -4.09
CA GLY A 102 -22.17 -6.29 -3.25
C GLY A 102 -21.29 -6.09 -2.00
N GLY A 103 -20.85 -4.86 -1.72
CA GLY A 103 -20.02 -4.54 -0.57
C GLY A 103 -18.55 -4.95 -0.74
N THR A 104 -18.09 -5.01 -1.99
CA THR A 104 -16.75 -5.44 -2.35
C THR A 104 -15.72 -4.39 -1.92
N LEU A 105 -14.76 -4.79 -1.09
CA LEU A 105 -13.72 -3.88 -0.58
C LEU A 105 -12.43 -3.88 -1.41
N GLY A 106 -12.20 -4.90 -2.22
CA GLY A 106 -11.02 -5.03 -3.05
C GLY A 106 -11.14 -6.16 -4.05
N LEU A 107 -10.23 -6.18 -5.01
CA LEU A 107 -10.10 -7.26 -5.98
C LEU A 107 -8.66 -7.32 -6.49
N ALA A 108 -8.15 -8.52 -6.68
CA ALA A 108 -6.80 -8.77 -7.18
C ALA A 108 -6.75 -9.94 -8.16
N TRP A 109 -5.77 -9.91 -9.06
CA TRP A 109 -5.42 -11.08 -9.85
C TRP A 109 -4.66 -12.08 -8.98
N THR A 110 -5.19 -13.29 -8.86
CA THR A 110 -4.58 -14.34 -8.02
C THR A 110 -3.31 -14.89 -8.67
N GLY A 111 -2.25 -15.05 -7.86
CA GLY A 111 -1.03 -15.73 -8.27
C GLY A 111 -1.29 -17.22 -8.51
N ASP A 112 -0.89 -17.72 -9.67
CA ASP A 112 -0.98 -19.14 -9.99
C ASP A 112 0.30 -19.65 -10.65
N LEU A 113 0.57 -20.94 -10.51
CA LEU A 113 1.75 -21.59 -11.09
C LEU A 113 1.54 -22.03 -12.55
N LYS A 114 0.28 -22.12 -13.01
CA LYS A 114 -0.08 -22.58 -14.35
C LYS A 114 -0.65 -21.46 -15.22
N ASN A 115 -1.31 -20.48 -14.60
CA ASN A 115 -1.96 -19.35 -15.23
C ASN A 115 -1.24 -18.04 -14.90
N ALA A 116 -1.40 -17.06 -15.79
CA ALA A 116 -0.91 -15.71 -15.56
C ALA A 116 -1.70 -15.00 -14.46
N GLY A 117 -1.00 -14.23 -13.63
CA GLY A 117 -1.62 -13.46 -12.55
C GLY A 117 -0.74 -13.35 -11.32
N GLY A 118 -0.99 -12.31 -10.52
CA GLY A 118 -0.34 -12.09 -9.24
C GLY A 118 1.11 -11.65 -9.34
N VAL A 119 1.85 -11.93 -8.28
CA VAL A 119 3.19 -11.38 -8.05
C VAL A 119 4.17 -11.67 -9.20
N CYS A 120 4.92 -10.63 -9.57
CA CYS A 120 5.92 -10.67 -10.65
C CYS A 120 5.38 -11.04 -12.04
N GLU A 121 4.06 -11.01 -12.26
CA GLU A 121 3.51 -11.21 -13.60
C GLU A 121 3.94 -10.07 -14.53
N LYS A 122 4.38 -10.43 -15.73
CA LYS A 122 4.81 -9.48 -16.75
C LYS A 122 3.64 -9.04 -17.60
N ASN A 123 3.77 -7.86 -18.17
CA ASN A 123 2.85 -7.30 -19.14
C ASN A 123 2.77 -8.24 -20.36
N GLY A 124 1.55 -8.61 -20.74
CA GLY A 124 1.31 -9.65 -21.72
C GLY A 124 -0.02 -9.50 -22.44
N HIS A 125 -0.20 -10.22 -23.55
CA HIS A 125 -1.46 -10.22 -24.30
C HIS A 125 -2.45 -11.21 -23.69
N TYR A 126 -3.53 -10.69 -23.12
CA TYR A 126 -4.61 -11.47 -22.53
C TYR A 126 -5.95 -11.03 -23.11
N ARG A 127 -6.70 -11.99 -23.68
CA ARG A 127 -8.02 -11.76 -24.30
C ARG A 127 -8.06 -10.61 -25.31
N GLY A 128 -6.98 -10.46 -26.10
CA GLY A 128 -6.90 -9.45 -27.17
C GLY A 128 -6.42 -8.06 -26.74
N SER A 129 -6.06 -7.88 -25.47
CA SER A 129 -5.51 -6.62 -24.93
C SER A 129 -4.21 -6.87 -24.18
N LEU A 130 -3.32 -5.89 -24.23
CA LEU A 130 -2.11 -5.88 -23.43
C LEU A 130 -2.46 -5.52 -21.97
N LYS A 131 -2.06 -6.36 -21.01
CA LYS A 131 -2.36 -6.15 -19.57
C LYS A 131 -1.22 -6.61 -18.67
N SER A 132 -1.08 -5.95 -17.52
CA SER A 132 -0.26 -6.35 -16.37
C SER A 132 -1.14 -6.92 -15.26
N LEU A 133 -1.06 -8.24 -15.06
CA LEU A 133 -1.89 -8.96 -14.07
C LEU A 133 -1.22 -9.08 -12.69
N ASN A 134 -0.19 -8.29 -12.41
CA ASN A 134 0.41 -8.10 -11.08
C ASN A 134 -0.30 -6.96 -10.32
N THR A 135 -1.62 -6.86 -10.46
CA THR A 135 -2.43 -5.71 -10.03
C THR A 135 -3.51 -6.08 -9.02
N GLY A 136 -3.82 -5.12 -8.15
CA GLY A 136 -4.95 -5.17 -7.23
C GLY A 136 -5.55 -3.79 -6.99
N ILE A 137 -6.80 -3.76 -6.55
CA ILE A 137 -7.52 -2.54 -6.19
C ILE A 137 -8.12 -2.69 -4.80
N ILE A 138 -8.18 -1.61 -4.04
CA ILE A 138 -8.94 -1.54 -2.78
C ILE A 138 -9.75 -0.25 -2.70
N THR A 139 -10.90 -0.31 -2.04
CA THR A 139 -11.73 0.87 -1.76
C THR A 139 -11.77 1.19 -0.27
N LEU A 140 -11.86 2.49 0.03
CA LEU A 140 -12.01 3.02 1.38
C LEU A 140 -13.46 3.44 1.67
N LEU A 141 -14.40 3.11 0.78
CA LEU A 141 -15.82 3.39 0.90
C LEU A 141 -16.63 2.09 0.73
N ASN A 142 -17.57 1.85 1.62
CA ASN A 142 -18.48 0.71 1.52
C ASN A 142 -19.87 1.09 2.08
N TYR A 143 -20.93 0.87 1.29
CA TYR A 143 -22.30 1.23 1.63
C TYR A 143 -22.44 2.68 2.12
N GLY A 144 -21.80 3.61 1.42
CA GLY A 144 -21.78 5.04 1.73
C GLY A 144 -21.00 5.42 2.99
N LYS A 145 -20.24 4.48 3.59
CA LYS A 145 -19.48 4.72 4.83
C LYS A 145 -17.99 4.49 4.63
N HIS A 146 -17.20 5.37 5.24
CA HIS A 146 -15.75 5.25 5.28
C HIS A 146 -15.32 3.95 5.98
N VAL A 147 -14.43 3.20 5.34
CA VAL A 147 -13.88 1.95 5.87
C VAL A 147 -12.76 2.26 6.88
N PRO A 148 -12.84 1.81 8.15
CA PRO A 148 -11.82 2.10 9.14
C PRO A 148 -10.42 1.59 8.72
N PRO A 149 -9.32 2.29 9.08
CA PRO A 149 -7.98 1.90 8.67
C PRO A 149 -7.61 0.46 9.04
N VAL A 150 -8.04 -0.04 10.19
CA VAL A 150 -7.82 -1.45 10.59
C VAL A 150 -8.42 -2.42 9.56
N VAL A 151 -9.64 -2.16 9.08
CA VAL A 151 -10.28 -2.99 8.07
C VAL A 151 -9.57 -2.83 6.73
N SER A 152 -9.23 -1.60 6.32
CA SER A 152 -8.48 -1.36 5.08
C SER A 152 -7.12 -2.05 5.04
N HIS A 153 -6.40 -2.11 6.17
CA HIS A 153 -5.14 -2.86 6.30
C HIS A 153 -5.35 -4.36 6.03
N VAL A 154 -6.41 -4.94 6.62
CA VAL A 154 -6.74 -6.36 6.47
C VAL A 154 -7.18 -6.65 5.03
N THR A 155 -7.98 -5.76 4.42
CA THR A 155 -8.37 -5.85 3.01
C THR A 155 -7.16 -5.80 2.09
N LEU A 156 -6.23 -4.86 2.26
CA LEU A 156 -5.03 -4.83 1.43
C LEU A 156 -4.21 -6.12 1.60
N ALA A 157 -4.04 -6.60 2.83
CA ALA A 157 -3.34 -7.85 3.09
C ALA A 157 -4.05 -9.06 2.43
N HIS A 158 -5.38 -9.07 2.39
CA HIS A 158 -6.20 -10.08 1.71
C HIS A 158 -5.92 -10.08 0.19
N GLU A 159 -5.98 -8.91 -0.45
CA GLU A 159 -5.71 -8.81 -1.89
C GLU A 159 -4.26 -9.14 -2.23
N ILE A 160 -3.29 -8.79 -1.36
CA ILE A 160 -1.90 -9.20 -1.53
C ILE A 160 -1.76 -10.72 -1.37
N GLY A 161 -2.53 -11.32 -0.45
CA GLY A 161 -2.62 -12.77 -0.29
C GLY A 161 -3.07 -13.48 -1.56
N HIS A 162 -4.07 -12.94 -2.26
CA HIS A 162 -4.47 -13.43 -3.60
C HIS A 162 -3.33 -13.30 -4.60
N ASN A 163 -2.70 -12.12 -4.70
CA ASN A 163 -1.57 -11.93 -5.61
C ASN A 163 -0.39 -12.88 -5.33
N PHE A 164 -0.20 -13.25 -4.06
CA PHE A 164 0.80 -14.21 -3.63
C PHE A 164 0.35 -15.67 -3.82
N GLY A 165 -0.88 -15.89 -4.29
CA GLY A 165 -1.41 -17.17 -4.72
C GLY A 165 -2.19 -17.95 -3.68
N SER A 166 -2.61 -17.32 -2.58
CA SER A 166 -3.59 -17.93 -1.71
C SER A 166 -4.99 -17.83 -2.30
N PRO A 167 -5.75 -18.94 -2.42
CA PRO A 167 -7.19 -18.85 -2.52
C PRO A 167 -7.78 -18.41 -1.17
N HIS A 168 -9.11 -18.26 -1.12
CA HIS A 168 -9.80 -18.13 0.17
C HIS A 168 -9.58 -19.37 1.04
N ASP A 169 -9.59 -19.16 2.35
CA ASP A 169 -9.52 -20.25 3.32
C ASP A 169 -10.77 -21.15 3.19
N PRO A 170 -10.62 -22.49 3.21
CA PRO A 170 -11.75 -23.40 3.10
C PRO A 170 -12.68 -23.27 4.31
N GLU A 171 -13.98 -23.11 4.06
CA GLU A 171 -14.98 -22.90 5.12
C GLU A 171 -15.16 -24.13 6.04
N ASP A 172 -14.83 -25.34 5.55
CA ASP A 172 -14.99 -26.61 6.25
C ASP A 172 -13.74 -27.09 7.00
N ASP A 173 -12.61 -26.37 6.90
CA ASP A 173 -11.39 -26.66 7.64
C ASP A 173 -11.24 -25.74 8.86
N LEU A 174 -11.52 -26.25 10.05
CA LEU A 174 -11.39 -25.52 11.32
C LEU A 174 -9.95 -25.07 11.62
N HIS A 175 -8.95 -25.67 10.98
CA HIS A 175 -7.56 -25.23 11.11
C HIS A 175 -7.29 -23.93 10.35
N CYS A 176 -8.07 -23.64 9.31
CA CYS A 176 -7.93 -22.46 8.46
C CYS A 176 -9.09 -21.46 8.60
N THR A 177 -10.22 -21.90 9.13
CA THR A 177 -11.40 -21.06 9.42
C THR A 177 -11.92 -21.34 10.84
N PRO A 178 -11.16 -20.97 11.89
CA PRO A 178 -11.47 -21.36 13.26
C PRO A 178 -12.67 -20.61 13.87
N GLY A 179 -13.01 -19.43 13.35
CA GLY A 179 -14.08 -18.58 13.87
C GLY A 179 -13.92 -18.21 15.34
N GLY A 180 -15.05 -18.09 16.05
CA GLY A 180 -15.11 -17.87 17.50
C GLY A 180 -14.41 -16.59 17.98
N ASP A 181 -13.88 -16.64 19.21
CA ASP A 181 -13.29 -15.49 19.90
C ASP A 181 -12.01 -14.97 19.23
N HIS A 182 -11.28 -15.85 18.53
CA HIS A 182 -10.04 -15.48 17.83
C HIS A 182 -10.30 -14.99 16.40
N GLY A 183 -11.51 -15.17 15.87
CA GLY A 183 -11.91 -14.82 14.52
C GLY A 183 -11.23 -15.66 13.44
N ASN A 184 -11.56 -15.37 12.18
CA ASN A 184 -10.94 -16.00 11.01
C ASN A 184 -9.65 -15.29 10.58
N TYR A 185 -8.88 -15.95 9.72
CA TYR A 185 -7.63 -15.44 9.18
C TYR A 185 -7.85 -14.43 8.03
N ILE A 186 -6.76 -13.81 7.56
CA ILE A 186 -6.78 -12.78 6.51
C ILE A 186 -7.51 -13.26 5.24
N MET A 187 -7.35 -14.53 4.84
CA MET A 187 -7.92 -15.07 3.60
C MET A 187 -9.34 -15.61 3.73
N PHE A 188 -10.04 -15.28 4.82
CA PHE A 188 -11.46 -15.62 4.96
C PHE A 188 -12.29 -14.95 3.86
N ALA A 189 -13.20 -15.71 3.23
CA ALA A 189 -13.96 -15.25 2.06
C ALA A 189 -14.97 -14.13 2.36
N ARG A 190 -15.29 -13.89 3.64
CA ARG A 190 -16.29 -12.89 4.07
C ARG A 190 -15.62 -11.77 4.86
N ALA A 191 -16.31 -10.64 4.97
CA ALA A 191 -15.83 -9.47 5.68
C ALA A 191 -15.37 -9.79 7.11
N THR A 192 -14.25 -9.19 7.50
CA THR A 192 -13.68 -9.30 8.85
C THR A 192 -13.66 -7.92 9.51
N SER A 193 -13.83 -7.89 10.83
CA SER A 193 -13.81 -6.67 11.63
C SER A 193 -12.40 -6.13 11.87
N GLY A 194 -11.38 -6.97 11.71
CA GLY A 194 -9.97 -6.61 11.90
C GLY A 194 -9.53 -6.46 13.35
N ASP A 195 -10.42 -6.68 14.32
CA ASP A 195 -10.19 -6.56 15.76
C ASP A 195 -9.78 -7.87 16.44
N LYS A 196 -9.97 -9.01 15.76
CA LYS A 196 -9.67 -10.33 16.31
C LYS A 196 -8.22 -10.75 16.08
N LYS A 197 -7.74 -11.63 16.97
CA LYS A 197 -6.35 -12.13 17.00
C LYS A 197 -5.87 -12.82 15.73
N ASN A 198 -6.76 -13.41 14.94
CA ASN A 198 -6.40 -14.06 13.67
C ASN A 198 -6.55 -13.13 12.46
N ASN A 199 -7.28 -12.01 12.57
CA ASN A 199 -7.52 -11.13 11.42
C ASN A 199 -6.24 -10.43 10.92
N ASN A 200 -5.16 -10.51 11.67
CA ASN A 200 -3.85 -9.98 11.32
C ASN A 200 -2.85 -11.09 10.93
N LYS A 201 -3.30 -12.33 10.69
CA LYS A 201 -2.47 -13.50 10.35
C LYS A 201 -2.99 -14.22 9.11
N PHE A 202 -2.09 -14.83 8.35
CA PHE A 202 -2.47 -15.83 7.34
C PHE A 202 -2.76 -17.17 8.01
N SER A 203 -3.68 -17.93 7.42
CA SER A 203 -3.94 -19.28 7.89
C SER A 203 -2.81 -20.21 7.44
N PRO A 204 -2.64 -21.38 8.09
CA PRO A 204 -1.71 -22.39 7.61
C PRO A 204 -2.03 -22.89 6.18
N CYS A 205 -3.29 -22.80 5.73
CA CYS A 205 -3.65 -23.09 4.33
C CYS A 205 -3.11 -22.02 3.38
N SER A 206 -3.31 -20.75 3.72
CA SER A 206 -2.83 -19.64 2.91
C SER A 206 -1.31 -19.66 2.79
N LEU A 207 -0.61 -19.89 3.90
CA LEU A 207 0.86 -19.93 3.97
C LEU A 207 1.46 -20.98 3.04
N ARG A 208 0.85 -22.17 2.96
CA ARG A 208 1.30 -23.23 2.04
C ARG A 208 1.20 -22.79 0.58
N SER A 209 0.06 -22.21 0.19
CA SER A 209 -0.18 -21.74 -1.18
C SER A 209 0.75 -20.58 -1.54
N ILE A 210 0.89 -19.61 -0.63
CA ILE A 210 1.77 -18.45 -0.79
C ILE A 210 3.22 -18.87 -0.97
N ASN A 211 3.73 -19.75 -0.12
CA ASN A 211 5.12 -20.21 -0.20
C ASN A 211 5.41 -20.93 -1.53
N ALA A 212 4.47 -21.72 -2.05
CA ALA A 212 4.63 -22.38 -3.35
C ALA A 212 4.80 -21.36 -4.48
N VAL A 213 3.93 -20.36 -4.56
CA VAL A 213 3.97 -19.33 -5.60
C VAL A 213 5.17 -18.40 -5.45
N LEU A 214 5.49 -17.95 -4.24
CA LEU A 214 6.64 -17.08 -4.01
C LEU A 214 7.96 -17.75 -4.35
N ASN A 215 8.13 -19.04 -4.02
CA ASN A 215 9.36 -19.76 -4.36
C ASN A 215 9.58 -19.86 -5.87
N THR A 216 8.52 -19.98 -6.65
CA THR A 216 8.60 -20.08 -8.12
C THR A 216 8.66 -18.71 -8.81
N LYS A 217 7.73 -17.81 -8.51
CA LYS A 217 7.53 -16.55 -9.26
C LYS A 217 8.37 -15.39 -8.73
N ALA A 218 8.68 -15.37 -7.43
CA ALA A 218 9.28 -14.19 -6.78
C ALA A 218 10.72 -14.40 -6.32
N ARG A 219 10.98 -15.48 -5.58
CA ARG A 219 12.28 -15.77 -4.97
C ARG A 219 13.28 -16.40 -5.96
N SER A 220 12.80 -16.95 -7.06
CA SER A 220 13.64 -17.58 -8.09
C SER A 220 14.56 -16.57 -8.80
N VAL A 221 15.53 -17.08 -9.57
CA VAL A 221 16.49 -16.26 -10.35
C VAL A 221 15.78 -15.38 -11.39
N LYS A 222 14.62 -15.80 -11.86
CA LYS A 222 13.77 -15.05 -12.81
C LYS A 222 12.70 -14.22 -12.11
N GLY A 223 12.62 -14.29 -10.79
CA GLY A 223 11.63 -13.56 -10.02
C GLY A 223 11.99 -12.09 -9.87
N CYS A 224 11.00 -11.30 -9.46
CA CYS A 224 11.10 -9.84 -9.40
C CYS A 224 11.53 -9.29 -8.03
N PHE A 225 11.68 -10.15 -7.00
CA PHE A 225 12.10 -9.67 -5.68
C PHE A 225 13.57 -9.26 -5.72
N THR A 226 13.86 -8.06 -5.26
CA THR A 226 15.21 -7.48 -5.22
C THR A 226 15.76 -7.52 -3.80
N GLU A 227 17.06 -7.26 -3.63
CA GLU A 227 17.63 -7.01 -2.30
C GLU A 227 16.90 -5.83 -1.61
N PRO A 228 16.85 -5.82 -0.27
CA PRO A 228 16.19 -4.75 0.47
C PRO A 228 16.92 -3.44 0.23
N LEU A 229 16.15 -2.39 0.00
CA LEU A 229 16.63 -1.02 0.08
C LEU A 229 16.16 -0.46 1.43
N ASP A 230 17.05 0.24 2.12
CA ASP A 230 16.73 0.85 3.42
C ASP A 230 15.78 2.06 3.29
N ALA A 231 15.78 2.72 2.13
CA ALA A 231 14.95 3.88 1.81
C ALA A 231 14.81 4.03 0.27
N VAL A 232 13.74 4.67 -0.20
CA VAL A 232 13.54 5.00 -1.63
C VAL A 232 13.15 6.46 -1.79
N CYS A 233 14.14 7.28 -2.13
CA CYS A 233 13.88 8.68 -2.42
C CYS A 233 12.98 8.85 -3.67
N GLY A 234 11.93 9.65 -3.53
CA GLY A 234 10.93 9.94 -4.56
C GLY A 234 9.67 9.11 -4.45
N ASN A 235 9.49 8.32 -3.37
CA ASN A 235 8.26 7.58 -3.08
C ASN A 235 7.32 8.37 -2.15
N GLU A 236 7.71 9.58 -1.76
CA GLU A 236 7.02 10.49 -0.83
C GLU A 236 6.90 9.97 0.62
N VAL A 237 7.75 9.04 1.02
CA VAL A 237 7.82 8.50 2.38
C VAL A 237 9.22 8.73 2.93
N VAL A 238 9.32 9.54 3.99
CA VAL A 238 10.61 9.82 4.61
C VAL A 238 11.13 8.55 5.31
N GLU A 239 12.19 7.95 4.75
CA GLU A 239 12.75 6.68 5.20
C GLU A 239 14.26 6.77 5.48
N GLY A 240 14.76 5.91 6.37
CA GLY A 240 16.19 5.76 6.64
C GLY A 240 16.89 7.08 7.01
N ALA A 241 17.74 7.56 6.10
CA ALA A 241 18.57 8.76 6.28
C ALA A 241 18.06 9.99 5.49
N GLU A 242 16.86 9.92 4.91
CA GLU A 242 16.21 11.03 4.24
C GLU A 242 15.80 12.11 5.24
N GLU A 243 15.94 13.38 4.83
CA GLU A 243 15.45 14.49 5.65
C GLU A 243 14.01 14.87 5.26
N CYS A 244 13.63 14.62 4.01
CA CYS A 244 12.31 14.88 3.43
C CYS A 244 12.14 14.04 2.18
N ASP A 245 10.91 13.82 1.72
CA ASP A 245 10.64 13.22 0.41
C ASP A 245 9.35 13.81 -0.18
N CYS A 246 9.52 14.75 -1.12
CA CYS A 246 8.41 15.39 -1.83
C CYS A 246 8.06 14.69 -3.16
N GLY A 247 8.68 13.56 -3.47
CA GLY A 247 8.47 12.85 -4.74
C GLY A 247 9.45 13.26 -5.85
N TRP A 248 9.06 12.94 -7.08
CA TRP A 248 9.79 13.29 -8.30
C TRP A 248 9.62 14.77 -8.64
N GLU A 249 10.48 15.30 -9.51
CA GLU A 249 10.47 16.72 -9.90
C GLU A 249 9.10 17.21 -10.41
N GLU A 250 8.37 16.36 -11.14
CA GLU A 250 7.02 16.66 -11.62
C GLU A 250 5.96 16.73 -10.50
N ASP A 251 6.17 16.01 -9.40
CA ASP A 251 5.20 15.84 -8.31
C ASP A 251 5.54 16.70 -7.08
N CYS A 252 6.80 17.14 -6.96
CA CYS A 252 7.30 17.91 -5.83
C CYS A 252 6.93 19.39 -5.94
N LEU A 253 5.76 19.73 -5.41
CA LEU A 253 5.21 21.09 -5.43
C LEU A 253 5.69 21.98 -4.28
N GLU A 254 6.33 21.41 -3.25
CA GLU A 254 6.76 22.15 -2.06
C GLU A 254 8.17 22.78 -2.21
N PRO A 255 8.41 23.96 -1.61
CA PRO A 255 9.70 24.63 -1.71
C PRO A 255 10.74 24.13 -0.68
N CYS A 256 10.39 23.19 0.19
CA CYS A 256 11.21 22.84 1.35
C CYS A 256 12.19 21.69 1.10
N CYS A 257 11.89 20.84 0.11
CA CYS A 257 12.66 19.64 -0.19
C CYS A 257 13.28 19.72 -1.59
N PHE A 258 14.45 19.11 -1.78
CA PHE A 258 14.99 18.84 -3.11
C PHE A 258 14.33 17.59 -3.70
N PRO A 259 13.72 17.66 -4.90
CA PRO A 259 13.00 16.54 -5.49
C PRO A 259 13.93 15.43 -5.94
N MET A 260 13.39 14.23 -6.09
CA MET A 260 14.06 13.16 -6.82
C MET A 260 14.18 13.51 -8.30
N ARG A 261 15.39 13.33 -8.85
CA ARG A 261 15.72 13.54 -10.27
C ARG A 261 16.56 12.38 -10.76
N VAL A 262 16.47 12.08 -12.06
CA VAL A 262 17.35 11.07 -12.70
C VAL A 262 18.82 11.50 -12.59
N ASN A 263 19.10 12.79 -12.80
CA ASN A 263 20.44 13.37 -12.74
C ASN A 263 20.43 14.60 -11.82
N PRO A 264 20.50 14.44 -10.49
CA PRO A 264 20.45 15.56 -9.56
C PRO A 264 21.75 16.39 -9.63
N PRO A 265 21.67 17.74 -9.60
CA PRO A 265 22.84 18.59 -9.38
C PRO A 265 23.53 18.25 -8.05
N GLN A 266 24.86 18.37 -8.01
CA GLN A 266 25.65 18.02 -6.82
C GLN A 266 25.29 18.88 -5.58
N ASP A 267 24.87 20.12 -5.81
CA ASP A 267 24.41 21.08 -4.78
C ASP A 267 22.93 20.92 -4.40
N GLN A 268 22.21 20.01 -5.07
CA GLN A 268 20.79 19.73 -4.83
C GLN A 268 20.57 18.23 -4.65
N PRO A 269 21.19 17.62 -3.62
CA PRO A 269 21.00 16.20 -3.33
C PRO A 269 19.52 15.92 -3.09
N PRO A 270 18.93 14.90 -3.72
CA PRO A 270 17.52 14.61 -3.58
C PRO A 270 17.18 14.13 -2.16
N CYS A 271 15.93 14.30 -1.73
CA CYS A 271 15.43 13.94 -0.40
C CYS A 271 16.19 14.57 0.78
N ARG A 272 16.70 15.78 0.52
CA ARG A 272 17.34 16.66 1.51
C ARG A 272 16.58 17.98 1.58
N LEU A 273 16.58 18.58 2.76
CA LEU A 273 15.96 19.89 2.94
C LEU A 273 16.75 20.95 2.15
N ARG A 274 16.02 21.91 1.59
CA ARG A 274 16.65 23.07 0.95
C ARG A 274 17.29 23.96 2.01
N PRO A 275 18.29 24.79 1.64
CA PRO A 275 18.87 25.77 2.55
C PRO A 275 17.79 26.63 3.21
N ALA A 276 17.90 26.82 4.53
CA ALA A 276 16.97 27.56 5.39
C ALA A 276 15.58 26.94 5.62
N ALA A 277 15.27 25.77 5.05
CA ALA A 277 14.10 25.00 5.44
C ALA A 277 14.34 24.33 6.81
N PHE A 278 13.39 24.47 7.74
CA PHE A 278 13.46 23.81 9.06
C PHE A 278 12.77 22.44 9.07
N CYS A 279 11.84 22.26 8.14
CA CYS A 279 11.05 21.06 7.94
C CYS A 279 10.53 21.04 6.51
N SER A 280 9.91 19.91 6.15
CA SER A 280 9.15 19.75 4.91
C SER A 280 7.76 19.18 5.22
N PRO A 281 6.69 19.63 4.53
CA PRO A 281 5.38 19.00 4.57
C PRO A 281 5.37 17.48 4.39
N SER A 282 6.33 16.91 3.65
CA SER A 282 6.52 15.45 3.53
C SER A 282 6.81 14.74 4.86
N GLN A 283 7.39 15.43 5.85
CA GLN A 283 7.67 14.87 7.17
C GLN A 283 6.40 14.72 8.02
N GLY A 284 5.32 15.46 7.70
CA GLY A 284 4.05 15.37 8.39
C GLY A 284 3.28 16.69 8.53
N PRO A 285 2.09 16.66 9.15
CA PRO A 285 1.14 17.78 9.17
C PRO A 285 1.64 19.01 9.97
N CYS A 286 2.68 18.83 10.78
CA CYS A 286 3.25 19.87 11.66
C CYS A 286 4.32 20.73 10.99
N CYS A 287 4.59 20.53 9.71
CA CYS A 287 5.32 21.49 8.90
C CYS A 287 4.34 22.38 8.11
N SER A 288 4.66 23.66 7.99
CA SER A 288 3.96 24.61 7.10
C SER A 288 4.53 24.56 5.68
N GLN A 289 3.76 25.09 4.72
CA GLN A 289 4.21 25.21 3.33
C GLN A 289 5.41 26.17 3.18
N ASP A 290 5.60 27.08 4.14
CA ASP A 290 6.75 27.99 4.21
C ASP A 290 7.96 27.37 4.95
N CYS A 291 7.99 26.05 5.10
CA CYS A 291 9.11 25.29 5.67
C CYS A 291 9.41 25.62 7.14
N ARG A 292 8.38 26.02 7.90
CA ARG A 292 8.44 26.31 9.34
C ARG A 292 7.63 25.32 10.16
N LEU A 293 8.13 25.05 11.36
CA LEU A 293 7.44 24.23 12.35
C LEU A 293 6.18 24.94 12.85
N LYS A 294 5.09 24.19 12.92
CA LYS A 294 3.87 24.60 13.63
C LYS A 294 3.94 24.11 15.07
N TYR A 295 3.50 24.92 16.02
CA TYR A 295 3.44 24.59 17.44
C TYR A 295 2.04 24.87 17.99
N GLY A 296 1.48 23.94 18.78
CA GLY A 296 0.14 24.07 19.36
C GLY A 296 -1.00 24.03 18.33
N VAL A 297 -0.71 23.68 17.07
CA VAL A 297 -1.71 23.57 15.99
C VAL A 297 -2.28 22.15 15.97
N LEU A 298 -3.60 22.03 15.83
CA LEU A 298 -4.28 20.74 15.67
C LEU A 298 -3.72 19.99 14.45
N CYS A 299 -3.19 18.78 14.67
CA CYS A 299 -2.65 17.94 13.59
C CYS A 299 -3.42 16.64 13.37
N ARG A 300 -4.26 16.25 14.33
CA ARG A 300 -5.17 15.12 14.21
C ARG A 300 -6.42 15.41 15.01
N GLU A 301 -7.59 15.27 14.38
CA GLU A 301 -8.87 15.40 15.06
C GLU A 301 -9.12 14.26 16.06
N ASP A 302 -10.04 14.51 17.00
CA ASP A 302 -10.62 13.46 17.84
C ASP A 302 -11.48 12.54 16.97
N ASN A 303 -11.39 11.24 17.19
CA ASN A 303 -12.16 10.24 16.46
C ASN A 303 -13.06 9.36 17.35
N GLY A 304 -13.35 9.79 18.57
CA GLY A 304 -14.17 9.09 19.56
C GLY A 304 -13.43 8.03 20.38
N CYS A 305 -12.24 7.61 19.93
CA CYS A 305 -11.39 6.64 20.64
C CYS A 305 -9.98 7.17 20.94
N ARG A 306 -9.61 8.30 20.35
CA ARG A 306 -8.35 9.01 20.57
C ARG A 306 -8.63 10.49 20.59
N THR A 307 -8.10 11.17 21.60
CA THR A 307 -8.16 12.63 21.71
C THR A 307 -7.46 13.29 20.53
N ALA A 308 -7.87 14.53 20.28
CA ALA A 308 -7.22 15.44 19.35
C ALA A 308 -5.73 15.59 19.71
N SER A 309 -4.86 15.58 18.70
CA SER A 309 -3.42 15.78 18.85
C SER A 309 -2.98 17.12 18.28
N TYR A 310 -2.03 17.75 18.96
CA TYR A 310 -1.47 19.04 18.58
C TYR A 310 0.02 18.89 18.25
N CYS A 311 0.52 19.79 17.41
CA CYS A 311 1.93 19.81 17.03
C CYS A 311 2.81 20.21 18.20
N GLU A 312 3.71 19.31 18.59
CA GLU A 312 4.77 19.55 19.57
C GLU A 312 6.15 19.19 18.97
N TYR A 313 7.22 19.70 19.59
CA TYR A 313 8.59 19.41 19.19
C TYR A 313 9.21 18.30 20.06
N PRO A 314 9.92 17.31 19.48
CA PRO A 314 10.25 17.15 18.07
C PRO A 314 9.19 16.34 17.31
N PHE A 315 8.64 16.90 16.20
CA PHE A 315 7.86 16.27 15.12
C PHE A 315 6.83 15.16 15.43
N VAL A 316 6.30 15.08 16.65
CA VAL A 316 5.37 14.02 17.01
C VAL A 316 4.01 14.64 17.34
N CYS A 317 2.98 14.18 16.62
CA CYS A 317 1.59 14.36 17.04
C CYS A 317 1.34 13.45 18.27
N TYR A 318 1.65 13.93 19.47
CA TYR A 318 1.35 13.23 20.71
C TYR A 318 -0.14 13.33 21.07
N LEU A 319 -0.60 12.33 21.83
CA LEU A 319 -1.95 12.21 22.38
C LEU A 319 -2.35 13.41 23.24
#